data_AF-A0A930GY21-F1
#
_entry.id   AF-A0A930GY21-F1
#
_cell.length_a   1.000
_cell.length_b   1.000
_cell.length_c   1.000
_cell.angle_alpha   90.00
_cell.angle_beta   90.00
_cell.angle_gamma   90.00
#
_symmetry.space_group_name_H-M   'P 1'
#
loop_
_entity.id
_entity.type
_entity.pdbx_description
1 polymer ?
#
loop_
_entity_poly.entity_id
_entity_poly.type
_entity_poly.pdbx_seq_one_letter_code
_entity_poly.pdbx_strand_id
1 'polypeptide(L)' 'MAKISSDMLVGQIVNEHPELIDTLLEVGMHCLGCPSSQMESLEDACMVHGLNPNAVLATLNAKLSEVSE' A
#
# COMPACT_ATOMS: atom_id res chain seq x y z
N MET A 1 10.02 11.37 -9.12
CA MET A 1 8.92 11.19 -8.17
C MET A 1 8.73 9.71 -8.00
N ALA A 2 8.88 9.20 -6.77
CA ALA A 2 8.50 7.84 -6.47
C ALA A 2 6.97 7.73 -6.67
N LYS A 3 6.51 6.63 -7.27
CA LYS A 3 5.10 6.40 -7.56
C LYS A 3 4.79 4.94 -7.26
N ILE A 4 3.76 4.72 -6.45
CA ILE A 4 3.25 3.40 -6.13
C ILE A 4 2.36 2.92 -7.29
N SER A 5 2.58 1.70 -7.77
CA SER A 5 1.73 1.01 -8.74
C SER A 5 0.98 -0.16 -8.10
N SER A 6 -0.09 -0.64 -8.73
CA SER A 6 -0.97 -1.68 -8.17
C SER A 6 -0.34 -3.07 -8.19
N ASP A 7 0.62 -3.28 -9.09
CA ASP A 7 1.41 -4.50 -9.23
C ASP A 7 2.57 -4.61 -8.21
N MET A 8 2.90 -3.50 -7.51
CA MET A 8 3.91 -3.56 -6.45
C MET A 8 3.45 -4.48 -5.33
N LEU A 9 4.40 -5.27 -4.82
CA LEU A 9 4.15 -6.10 -3.65
C LEU A 9 3.97 -5.21 -2.42
N VAL A 10 3.01 -5.57 -1.57
CA VAL A 10 2.79 -4.85 -0.30
C VAL A 10 4.08 -4.81 0.54
N GLY A 11 4.85 -5.90 0.55
CA GLY A 11 6.14 -5.96 1.23
C GLY A 11 7.19 -5.02 0.64
N GLN A 12 7.17 -4.77 -0.67
CA GLN A 12 8.06 -3.78 -1.27
C GLN A 12 7.66 -2.37 -0.84
N ILE A 13 6.37 -2.04 -0.93
CA ILE A 13 5.84 -0.74 -0.52
C ILE A 13 6.21 -0.44 0.94
N VAL A 14 6.01 -1.39 1.86
CA VAL A 14 6.32 -1.21 3.29
C VAL A 14 7.82 -1.02 3.55
N ASN A 15 8.70 -1.68 2.78
CA ASN A 15 10.15 -1.55 2.94
C ASN A 15 10.72 -0.27 2.31
N GLU A 16 10.20 0.11 1.14
CA GLU A 16 10.67 1.29 0.40
C GLU A 16 10.06 2.59 0.93
N HIS A 17 8.83 2.51 1.45
CA HIS A 17 8.04 3.63 1.93
C HIS A 17 7.44 3.34 3.32
N PRO A 18 8.27 3.18 4.36
CA PRO A 18 7.79 2.93 5.73
C PRO A 18 6.86 4.04 6.25
N GLU A 19 6.97 5.26 5.73
CA GLU A 19 6.08 6.39 6.01
C GLU A 19 4.63 6.18 5.56
N LEU A 20 4.37 5.22 4.66
CA LEU A 20 3.03 4.86 4.20
C LEU A 20 2.38 3.76 5.04
N ILE A 21 3.08 3.17 6.02
CA ILE A 21 2.55 2.09 6.86
C ILE A 21 1.28 2.55 7.58
N ASP A 22 1.29 3.71 8.22
CA ASP A 22 0.12 4.24 8.91
C ASP A 22 -1.06 4.43 7.95
N THR A 23 -0.80 4.95 6.75
CA THR A 23 -1.83 5.12 5.71
C THR A 23 -2.40 3.80 5.24
N LEU A 24 -1.58 2.76 5.06
CA LEU A 24 -2.03 1.41 4.72
C LEU A 24 -2.94 0.83 5.82
N LEU A 25 -2.59 1.03 7.09
CA LEU A 25 -3.41 0.61 8.22
C LEU A 25 -4.76 1.35 8.23
N GLU A 26 -4.76 2.67 8.02
CA GLU A 26 -5.96 3.51 7.98
C GLU A 26 -6.94 3.11 6.87
N VAL A 27 -6.44 2.69 5.69
CA VAL A 27 -7.28 2.21 4.58
C VAL A 27 -7.75 0.76 4.74
N GLY A 28 -7.39 0.10 5.85
CA GLY A 28 -7.89 -1.24 6.20
C GLY A 28 -6.91 -2.38 5.95
N MET A 29 -5.67 -2.11 5.52
CA MET A 29 -4.62 -3.12 5.33
C MET A 29 -3.94 -3.47 6.65
N HIS A 30 -4.66 -3.99 7.64
CA HIS A 30 -4.08 -4.31 8.96
C HIS A 30 -3.12 -5.52 8.94
N CYS A 31 -3.11 -6.30 7.85
CA CYS A 31 -2.36 -7.54 7.72
C CYS A 31 -0.93 -7.36 7.17
N LEU A 32 -0.35 -6.15 7.21
CA LEU A 32 1.00 -5.89 6.68
C LEU A 32 2.09 -6.81 7.25
N GLY A 33 1.94 -7.29 8.49
CA GLY A 33 2.89 -8.21 9.11
C GLY A 33 2.74 -9.67 8.70
N CYS A 34 1.67 -10.04 7.99
CA CYS A 34 1.44 -11.42 7.58
C CYS A 34 2.35 -11.78 6.40
N PRO A 35 3.10 -12.90 6.45
CA PRO A 35 4.01 -13.28 5.37
C PRO A 35 3.30 -13.50 4.02
N SER A 36 2.02 -13.88 4.04
CA SER A 36 1.20 -13.96 2.82
C SER A 36 1.01 -12.59 2.18
N SER A 37 0.51 -11.61 2.94
CA SER A 37 0.22 -10.27 2.44
C SER A 37 1.46 -9.55 1.93
N GLN A 38 2.62 -9.79 2.54
CA GLN A 38 3.88 -9.23 2.05
C GLN A 38 4.30 -9.73 0.66
N MET A 39 3.81 -10.90 0.24
CA MET A 39 4.06 -11.50 -1.07
C MET A 39 2.91 -11.26 -2.06
N GLU A 40 1.84 -10.59 -1.65
CA GLU A 40 0.71 -10.24 -2.51
C GLU A 40 0.95 -8.87 -3.18
N SER A 41 0.44 -8.71 -4.40
CA SER A 41 0.36 -7.39 -5.04
C SER A 41 -0.60 -6.51 -4.25
N LEU A 42 -0.42 -5.18 -4.33
CA LEU A 42 -1.35 -4.24 -3.69
C LEU A 42 -2.79 -4.47 -4.19
N GLU A 43 -2.96 -4.79 -5.47
CA GLU A 43 -4.26 -5.10 -6.06
C GLU A 43 -4.89 -6.36 -5.45
N ASP A 44 -4.15 -7.46 -5.37
CA ASP A 44 -4.65 -8.73 -4.82
C ASP A 44 -5.01 -8.57 -3.34
N ALA A 45 -4.15 -7.90 -2.57
CA ALA A 45 -4.43 -7.58 -1.17
C ALA A 45 -5.71 -6.73 -1.05
N CYS A 46 -5.94 -5.77 -1.94
CA CYS A 46 -7.18 -4.99 -1.94
C CYS A 46 -8.39 -5.88 -2.20
N MET A 47 -8.30 -6.80 -3.17
CA MET A 47 -9.40 -7.70 -3.50
C MET A 47 -9.75 -8.64 -2.35
N VAL A 48 -8.75 -9.22 -1.66
CA VAL A 48 -8.96 -10.11 -0.49
C VAL A 48 -9.65 -9.37 0.64
N HIS A 49 -9.35 -8.08 0.81
CA HIS A 49 -9.90 -7.23 1.87
C HIS A 49 -11.17 -6.46 1.44
N GLY A 50 -11.67 -6.64 0.21
CA GLY A 50 -12.85 -5.94 -0.31
C GLY A 50 -12.66 -4.43 -0.49
N LEU A 51 -11.41 -3.98 -0.66
CA LEU A 51 -11.02 -2.60 -0.86
C LEU A 51 -10.94 -2.26 -2.35
N ASN A 52 -11.18 -1.00 -2.70
CA ASN A 52 -10.98 -0.53 -4.07
C ASN A 52 -9.50 -0.20 -4.31
N PRO A 53 -8.78 -0.97 -5.16
CA PRO A 53 -7.35 -0.79 -5.37
C PRO A 53 -7.00 0.59 -5.92
N ASN A 54 -7.87 1.18 -6.75
CA ASN A 54 -7.65 2.52 -7.29
C ASN A 54 -7.75 3.60 -6.21
N ALA A 55 -8.64 3.44 -5.24
CA ALA A 55 -8.80 4.39 -4.13
C ALA A 55 -7.62 4.31 -3.15
N VAL A 56 -7.17 3.09 -2.84
CA VAL A 56 -5.98 2.86 -2.02
C VAL A 56 -4.74 3.45 -2.71
N LEU A 57 -4.55 3.15 -4.00
CA LEU A 57 -3.41 3.64 -4.77
C LEU A 57 -3.38 5.17 -4.89
N ALA A 58 -4.54 5.81 -5.06
CA ALA A 58 -4.64 7.27 -5.05
C ALA A 58 -4.24 7.86 -3.70
N THR A 59 -4.68 7.26 -2.60
CA THR A 59 -4.36 7.69 -1.24
C THR A 59 -2.86 7.56 -0.95
N LEU A 60 -2.26 6.43 -1.32
CA LEU A 60 -0.83 6.18 -1.12
C LEU A 60 0.04 7.17 -1.92
N ASN A 61 -0.29 7.40 -3.19
CA ASN A 61 0.47 8.34 -4.03
C ASN A 61 0.27 9.80 -3.61
N ALA A 62 -0.92 10.17 -3.15
CA ALA A 62 -1.16 11.49 -2.56
C ALA A 62 -0.28 11.67 -1.32
N LYS A 63 -0.33 10.72 -0.38
CA LYS A 63 0.47 10.77 0.83
C LYS A 63 1.96 10.83 0.52
N LEU A 64 2.44 9.95 -0.36
CA LEU A 64 3.85 9.90 -0.76
C LEU A 64 4.33 11.24 -1.32
N SER A 65 3.48 11.95 -2.06
CA SER A 65 3.80 13.28 -2.58
C SER A 65 3.93 14.33 -1.47
N GLU A 66 3.08 14.26 -0.42
CA GLU A 66 3.11 15.20 0.71
C GLU A 66 4.34 15.05 1.63
N VAL A 67 4.88 13.83 1.76
CA VAL A 67 6.09 13.55 2.58
C VAL A 67 7.40 13.68 1.80
N SER A 68 7.33 13.88 0.47
CA SER A 68 8.52 14.04 -0.39
C SER A 68 9.08 15.47 -0.40
N GLU A 69 8.56 16.37 0.44
CA GLU A 69 8.92 17.80 0.53
C GLU A 69 9.70 18.16 1.80
#